data_AF-W3U0Q0-F1
#
_entry.id   AF-W3U0Q0-F1
#
_cell.length_a   1.000
_cell.length_b   1.000
_cell.length_c   1.000
_cell.angle_alpha   90.00
_cell.angle_beta   90.00
_cell.angle_gamma   90.00
#
_symmetry.space_group_name_H-M   'P 1'
#
loop_
_entity.id
_entity.type
_entity.pdbx_description
1 polymer ?
#
loop_
_entity_poly.entity_id
_entity_poly.type
_entity_poly.pdbx_seq_one_letter_code
_entity_poly.pdbx_strand_id
1 'polypeptide(L)'
;MATQLLMPKATAVWLVDNTALSFDQIAEFCKLHVLEIKAIADGEAAYGIKGLNPISSGQLTRSEIARVEADKNARLKISESKVHIPEKKRKGARYIPLSRRQDRPNGILWLVINHPELKDAQIARLIGTTKATIEQIRHRTHWNSANLVPLDPVGLGLCLQIDLDIELQRAAKNHPVSNEGDRSLLPASVTENIAFHEDQHKQDLNKNFDADKVFAKLNALQKSREGDA
;
A
#
# COMPACT_ATOMS: atom_id res chain seq x y z
N MET A 1 -12.35 -12.47 -5.96
CA MET A 1 -12.98 -11.87 -7.17
C MET A 1 -14.48 -12.08 -7.05
N ALA A 2 -15.28 -11.04 -7.26
CA ALA A 2 -16.69 -11.00 -6.85
C ALA A 2 -17.54 -12.12 -7.50
N THR A 3 -17.79 -13.18 -6.73
CA THR A 3 -18.70 -14.31 -7.04
C THR A 3 -20.15 -13.92 -6.74
N GLN A 4 -20.57 -12.76 -7.25
CA GLN A 4 -21.92 -12.23 -7.03
C GLN A 4 -22.57 -11.98 -8.39
N LEU A 5 -23.73 -12.61 -8.62
CA LEU A 5 -24.53 -12.36 -9.80
C LEU A 5 -24.88 -10.87 -9.89
N LEU A 6 -24.80 -10.31 -11.10
CA LEU A 6 -25.10 -8.91 -11.36
C LEU A 6 -26.56 -8.56 -11.05
N MET A 7 -27.51 -9.48 -11.37
CA MET A 7 -28.96 -9.29 -11.14
C MET A 7 -29.63 -10.62 -10.73
N PRO A 8 -29.59 -11.01 -9.45
CA PRO A 8 -30.04 -12.33 -9.01
C PRO A 8 -31.53 -12.60 -9.26
N LYS A 9 -32.41 -11.61 -9.03
CA LYS A 9 -33.87 -11.76 -9.28
C LYS A 9 -34.21 -11.93 -10.75
N ALA A 10 -33.59 -11.13 -11.63
CA ALA A 10 -33.83 -11.23 -13.08
C ALA A 10 -33.27 -12.53 -13.66
N THR A 11 -32.15 -13.02 -13.14
CA THR A 11 -31.60 -14.33 -13.53
C THR A 11 -32.48 -15.47 -13.03
N ALA A 12 -33.05 -15.38 -11.83
CA ALA A 12 -33.97 -16.37 -11.29
C ALA A 12 -35.24 -16.52 -12.16
N VAL A 13 -35.86 -15.40 -12.58
CA VAL A 13 -37.00 -15.42 -13.51
C VAL A 13 -36.65 -16.18 -14.79
N TRP A 14 -35.49 -15.87 -15.39
CA TRP A 14 -35.07 -16.54 -16.61
C TRP A 14 -34.81 -18.04 -16.40
N LEU A 15 -34.18 -18.43 -15.29
CA LEU A 15 -33.89 -19.84 -14.98
C LEU A 15 -35.18 -20.64 -14.76
N VAL A 16 -36.16 -20.09 -14.04
CA VAL A 16 -37.46 -20.74 -13.80
C VAL A 16 -38.19 -21.03 -15.13
N ASP A 17 -38.16 -20.08 -16.08
CA ASP A 17 -38.89 -20.21 -17.34
C ASP A 17 -38.18 -21.09 -18.39
N ASN A 18 -36.85 -21.19 -18.35
CA ASN A 18 -36.04 -21.76 -19.44
C ASN A 18 -35.27 -23.04 -19.07
N THR A 19 -35.30 -23.49 -17.82
CA THR A 19 -34.55 -24.65 -17.35
C THR A 19 -35.41 -25.58 -16.50
N ALA A 20 -35.03 -26.86 -16.42
CA ALA A 20 -35.72 -27.86 -15.60
C ALA A 20 -35.10 -28.00 -14.18
N LEU A 21 -34.44 -26.96 -13.70
CA LEU A 21 -33.76 -26.95 -12.40
C LEU A 21 -34.75 -26.94 -11.23
N SER A 22 -34.34 -27.50 -10.09
CA SER A 22 -35.16 -27.42 -8.89
C SER A 22 -35.15 -26.01 -8.29
N PHE A 23 -36.23 -25.63 -7.60
CA PHE A 23 -36.29 -24.32 -6.93
C PHE A 23 -35.18 -24.14 -5.89
N ASP A 24 -34.74 -25.21 -5.24
CA ASP A 24 -33.63 -25.18 -4.28
C ASP A 24 -32.28 -24.91 -4.97
N GLN A 25 -32.06 -25.47 -6.16
CA GLN A 25 -30.84 -25.22 -6.96
C GLN A 25 -30.78 -23.76 -7.44
N ILE A 26 -31.91 -23.21 -7.89
CA ILE A 26 -32.02 -21.80 -8.30
C ILE A 26 -31.83 -20.88 -7.08
N ALA A 27 -32.40 -21.25 -5.92
CA ALA A 27 -32.29 -20.51 -4.66
C ALA A 27 -30.84 -20.37 -4.22
N GLU A 28 -30.12 -21.49 -4.22
CA GLU A 28 -28.72 -21.50 -3.85
C GLU A 28 -27.85 -20.69 -4.83
N PHE A 29 -28.11 -20.82 -6.13
CA PHE A 29 -27.34 -20.10 -7.15
C PHE A 29 -27.57 -18.58 -7.10
N CYS A 30 -28.82 -18.15 -7.00
CA CYS A 30 -29.17 -16.72 -6.94
C CYS A 30 -29.04 -16.12 -5.53
N LYS A 31 -28.75 -16.95 -4.51
CA LYS A 31 -28.74 -16.58 -3.07
C LYS A 31 -30.06 -15.94 -2.63
N LEU A 32 -31.17 -16.46 -3.14
CA LEU A 32 -32.54 -16.04 -2.78
C LEU A 32 -33.20 -17.16 -1.98
N HIS A 33 -34.21 -16.83 -1.18
CA HIS A 33 -34.96 -17.85 -0.47
C HIS A 33 -35.87 -18.63 -1.44
N VAL A 34 -36.09 -19.93 -1.17
CA VAL A 34 -36.91 -20.80 -2.02
C VAL A 34 -38.34 -20.26 -2.18
N LEU A 35 -38.90 -19.60 -1.15
CA LEU A 35 -40.22 -18.97 -1.23
C LEU A 35 -40.26 -17.82 -2.24
N GLU A 36 -39.18 -17.06 -2.40
CA GLU A 36 -39.14 -15.99 -3.40
C GLU A 36 -39.15 -16.58 -4.82
N ILE A 37 -38.50 -17.72 -5.03
CA ILE A 37 -38.48 -18.40 -6.33
C ILE A 37 -39.83 -19.04 -6.64
N LYS A 38 -40.51 -19.59 -5.63
CA LYS A 38 -41.90 -20.04 -5.77
C LYS A 38 -42.82 -18.87 -6.14
N ALA A 39 -42.71 -17.74 -5.44
CA ALA A 39 -43.47 -16.54 -5.76
C ALA A 39 -43.13 -15.95 -7.16
N ILE A 40 -41.91 -16.15 -7.64
CA ILE A 40 -41.51 -15.82 -9.02
C ILE A 40 -42.17 -16.78 -10.02
N ALA A 41 -42.18 -18.09 -9.73
CA ALA A 41 -42.82 -19.11 -10.56
C ALA A 41 -44.35 -18.92 -10.63
N ASP A 42 -44.97 -18.49 -9.53
CA ASP A 42 -46.39 -18.15 -9.46
C ASP A 42 -46.72 -16.81 -10.12
N GLY A 43 -45.70 -16.03 -10.53
CA GLY A 43 -45.85 -14.75 -11.23
C GLY A 43 -46.16 -13.55 -10.33
N GLU A 44 -46.18 -13.71 -9.00
CA GLU A 44 -46.53 -12.66 -8.03
C GLU A 44 -45.37 -11.70 -7.75
N ALA A 45 -44.14 -12.22 -7.65
CA ALA A 45 -42.96 -11.43 -7.26
C ALA A 45 -42.20 -10.78 -8.42
N ALA A 46 -42.54 -11.13 -9.67
CA ALA A 46 -41.77 -10.76 -10.87
C ALA A 46 -42.51 -9.77 -11.79
N TYR A 47 -43.64 -9.21 -11.37
CA TYR A 47 -44.42 -8.29 -12.19
C TYR A 47 -43.59 -7.06 -12.59
N GLY A 48 -43.15 -7.02 -13.86
CA GLY A 48 -42.33 -5.94 -14.43
C GLY A 48 -40.82 -6.21 -14.55
N ILE A 49 -40.29 -7.34 -14.08
CA ILE A 49 -38.87 -7.69 -14.22
C ILE A 49 -38.69 -8.58 -15.45
N LYS A 50 -38.04 -8.06 -16.50
CA LYS A 50 -37.65 -8.86 -17.67
C LYS A 50 -36.49 -9.80 -17.29
N GLY A 51 -36.68 -11.09 -17.49
CA GLY A 51 -35.66 -12.10 -17.24
C GLY A 51 -34.36 -11.82 -18.02
N LEU A 52 -33.22 -11.90 -17.33
CA LEU A 52 -31.90 -11.73 -17.93
C LEU A 52 -31.26 -13.09 -18.16
N ASN A 53 -30.87 -13.38 -19.41
CA ASN A 53 -30.22 -14.63 -19.75
C ASN A 53 -28.78 -14.69 -19.20
N PRO A 54 -28.46 -15.60 -18.24
CA PRO A 54 -27.14 -15.72 -17.65
C PRO A 54 -26.10 -16.33 -18.60
N ILE A 55 -26.53 -17.06 -19.64
CA ILE A 55 -25.66 -17.60 -20.69
C ILE A 55 -25.17 -16.46 -21.58
N SER A 56 -26.07 -15.56 -21.99
CA SER A 56 -25.70 -14.38 -22.78
C SER A 56 -24.81 -13.41 -21.99
N SER A 57 -24.96 -13.35 -20.67
CA SER A 57 -24.09 -12.57 -19.80
C SER A 57 -22.72 -13.22 -19.55
N GLY A 58 -22.50 -14.46 -20.00
CA GLY A 58 -21.26 -15.21 -19.74
C GLY A 58 -21.05 -15.60 -18.27
N GLN A 59 -22.13 -15.63 -17.48
CA GLN A 59 -22.10 -16.03 -16.05
C GLN A 59 -22.33 -17.53 -15.86
N LEU A 60 -23.02 -18.17 -16.82
CA LEU A 60 -23.25 -19.62 -16.88
C LEU A 60 -22.93 -20.15 -18.27
N THR A 61 -22.52 -21.41 -18.34
CA THR A 61 -22.40 -22.15 -19.60
C THR A 61 -23.58 -23.09 -19.78
N ARG A 62 -23.96 -23.37 -21.03
CA ARG A 62 -25.04 -24.31 -21.33
C ARG A 62 -24.72 -25.73 -20.84
N SER A 63 -23.45 -26.11 -20.86
CA SER A 63 -22.97 -27.40 -20.34
C SER A 63 -23.15 -27.54 -18.83
N GLU A 64 -22.95 -26.45 -18.07
CA GLU A 64 -23.16 -26.45 -16.63
C GLU A 64 -24.64 -26.64 -16.26
N ILE A 65 -25.55 -25.98 -16.99
CA ILE A 65 -27.00 -26.14 -16.81
C ILE A 65 -27.39 -27.60 -17.07
N ALA A 66 -26.95 -28.19 -18.18
CA ALA A 66 -27.26 -29.59 -18.51
C ALA A 66 -26.74 -30.58 -17.46
N ARG A 67 -25.57 -30.32 -16.86
CA ARG A 67 -25.02 -31.13 -15.76
C ARG A 67 -25.92 -31.09 -14.52
N VAL A 68 -26.41 -29.90 -14.17
CA VAL A 68 -27.23 -29.71 -12.97
C VAL A 68 -28.69 -30.14 -13.19
N GLU A 69 -29.18 -30.09 -14.44
CA GLU A 69 -30.48 -30.66 -14.82
C GLU A 69 -30.49 -32.20 -14.70
N ALA A 70 -29.36 -32.87 -15.00
CA ALA A 70 -29.24 -34.31 -14.86
C ALA A 70 -29.18 -34.76 -13.38
N ASP A 71 -28.51 -33.98 -12.52
CA ASP A 71 -28.29 -34.31 -11.11
C ASP A 71 -28.92 -33.29 -10.16
N LYS A 72 -30.01 -33.68 -9.48
CA LYS A 72 -30.73 -32.83 -8.51
C LYS A 72 -29.88 -32.37 -7.31
N ASN A 73 -28.80 -33.10 -7.00
CA ASN A 73 -27.87 -32.77 -5.92
C ASN A 73 -26.72 -31.86 -6.35
N ALA A 74 -26.52 -31.68 -7.67
CA ALA A 74 -25.48 -30.82 -8.18
C ALA A 74 -25.86 -29.34 -7.98
N ARG A 75 -24.84 -28.51 -7.79
CA ARG A 75 -24.97 -27.06 -7.57
C ARG A 75 -24.37 -26.31 -8.74
N LEU A 76 -25.05 -25.26 -9.20
CA LEU A 76 -24.57 -24.39 -10.27
C LEU A 76 -23.36 -23.58 -9.79
N LYS A 77 -22.31 -23.52 -10.60
CA LYS A 77 -21.16 -22.66 -10.37
C LYS A 77 -21.09 -21.55 -11.42
N ILE A 78 -20.80 -20.33 -10.97
CA ILE A 78 -20.58 -19.19 -11.86
C ILE A 78 -19.31 -19.46 -12.69
N SER A 79 -19.41 -19.29 -14.00
CA SER A 79 -18.24 -19.40 -14.88
C SER A 79 -17.31 -18.21 -14.69
N GLU A 80 -16.01 -18.46 -14.62
CA GLU A 80 -15.00 -17.39 -14.60
C GLU A 80 -15.09 -16.57 -15.89
N SER A 81 -15.26 -15.26 -15.76
CA SER A 81 -15.34 -14.38 -16.92
C SER A 81 -14.00 -14.42 -17.67
N LYS A 82 -14.02 -14.88 -18.93
CA LYS A 82 -12.85 -14.87 -19.83
C LYS A 82 -12.31 -13.46 -20.15
N VAL A 83 -13.02 -12.41 -19.74
CA VAL A 83 -12.64 -11.02 -19.98
C VAL A 83 -11.56 -10.62 -18.98
N HIS A 84 -10.30 -10.71 -19.41
CA HIS A 84 -9.18 -10.11 -18.69
C HIS A 84 -9.27 -8.59 -18.83
N ILE A 85 -9.61 -7.90 -17.74
CA ILE A 85 -9.56 -6.44 -17.69
C ILE A 85 -8.08 -6.06 -17.54
N PRO A 86 -7.45 -5.44 -18.56
CA PRO A 86 -6.06 -5.03 -18.43
C PRO A 86 -5.94 -3.99 -17.32
N GLU A 87 -4.98 -4.16 -16.43
CA GLU A 87 -4.69 -3.18 -15.39
C GLU A 87 -4.35 -1.83 -16.03
N LYS A 88 -5.04 -0.76 -15.59
CA LYS A 88 -4.77 0.60 -16.09
C LYS A 88 -3.31 0.93 -15.81
N LYS A 89 -2.51 1.04 -16.89
CA LYS A 89 -1.12 1.51 -16.82
C LYS A 89 -1.04 2.83 -16.04
N ARG A 90 0.08 3.00 -15.31
CA ARG A 90 0.35 4.12 -14.41
C ARG A 90 -0.10 5.45 -15.03
N LYS A 91 -0.99 6.15 -14.31
CA LYS A 91 -1.52 7.46 -14.71
C LYS A 91 -0.34 8.41 -14.98
N GLY A 92 -0.28 8.98 -16.18
CA GLY A 92 0.62 10.08 -16.49
C GLY A 92 0.28 11.34 -15.68
N ALA A 93 1.03 12.42 -15.89
CA ALA A 93 0.80 13.70 -15.21
C ALA A 93 -0.68 14.10 -15.31
N ARG A 94 -1.33 14.32 -14.16
CA ARG A 94 -2.75 14.69 -14.11
C ARG A 94 -2.94 16.05 -14.77
N TYR A 95 -3.96 16.15 -15.62
CA TYR A 95 -4.36 17.44 -16.16
C TYR A 95 -4.79 18.36 -15.03
N ILE A 96 -4.13 19.51 -14.89
CA ILE A 96 -4.47 20.53 -13.90
C ILE A 96 -5.30 21.62 -14.60
N PRO A 97 -6.52 21.91 -14.11
CA PRO A 97 -7.44 22.87 -14.72
C PRO A 97 -6.85 24.28 -14.73
N LEU A 98 -7.33 25.12 -15.66
CA LEU A 98 -6.80 26.46 -15.91
C LEU A 98 -6.78 27.35 -14.65
N SER A 99 -7.84 27.27 -13.83
CA SER A 99 -7.95 28.02 -12.57
C SER A 99 -6.79 27.75 -11.62
N ARG A 100 -6.36 26.49 -11.49
CA ARG A 100 -5.28 26.07 -10.60
C ARG A 100 -3.89 26.19 -11.21
N ARG A 101 -3.75 26.77 -12.40
CA ARG A 101 -2.42 26.97 -13.04
C ARG A 101 -1.64 28.09 -12.40
N GLN A 102 -2.33 29.11 -11.89
CA GLN A 102 -1.71 30.26 -11.21
C GLN A 102 -1.07 29.85 -9.88
N ASP A 103 -1.58 28.78 -9.25
CA ASP A 103 -1.05 28.26 -7.98
C ASP A 103 0.13 27.30 -8.15
N ARG A 104 0.43 26.86 -9.39
CA ARG A 104 1.58 25.99 -9.67
C ARG A 104 2.93 26.60 -9.24
N PRO A 105 3.26 27.87 -9.55
CA PRO A 105 4.52 28.47 -9.11
C PRO A 105 4.63 28.58 -7.58
N ASN A 106 3.51 28.80 -6.88
CA ASN A 106 3.45 28.81 -5.41
C ASN A 106 3.79 27.43 -4.82
N GLY A 107 3.24 26.37 -5.42
CA GLY A 107 3.55 24.98 -5.05
C GLY A 107 5.00 24.58 -5.33
N ILE A 108 5.58 25.04 -6.45
CA ILE A 108 6.99 24.77 -6.78
C ILE A 108 7.91 25.48 -5.78
N LEU A 109 7.61 26.73 -5.45
CA LEU A 109 8.41 27.49 -4.48
C LEU A 109 8.43 26.80 -3.11
N TRP A 110 7.29 26.29 -2.66
CA TRP A 110 7.19 25.52 -1.41
C TRP A 110 8.05 24.25 -1.45
N LEU A 111 8.02 23.49 -2.53
CA LEU A 111 8.86 22.29 -2.68
C LEU A 111 10.35 22.61 -2.68
N VAL A 112 10.77 23.68 -3.35
CA VAL A 112 12.18 24.08 -3.40
C VAL A 112 12.69 24.53 -2.03
N ILE A 113 11.85 25.18 -1.22
CA ILE A 113 12.22 25.65 0.12
C ILE A 113 12.24 24.50 1.13
N ASN A 114 11.17 23.69 1.17
CA ASN A 114 10.98 22.69 2.22
C ASN A 114 11.61 21.34 1.91
N HIS A 115 11.75 21.00 0.62
CA HIS A 115 12.27 19.72 0.17
C HIS A 115 13.38 19.90 -0.87
N PRO A 116 14.56 20.43 -0.47
CA PRO A 116 15.71 20.56 -1.36
C PRO A 116 16.26 19.21 -1.86
N GLU A 117 15.87 18.11 -1.20
CA GLU A 117 16.22 16.73 -1.58
C GLU A 117 15.60 16.31 -2.92
N LEU A 118 14.50 16.94 -3.35
CA LEU A 118 13.79 16.60 -4.58
C LEU A 118 14.53 17.12 -5.82
N LYS A 119 14.76 16.24 -6.79
CA LYS A 119 15.33 16.61 -8.09
C LYS A 119 14.29 17.30 -8.99
N ASP A 120 14.74 18.18 -9.88
CA ASP A 120 13.84 18.91 -10.79
C ASP A 120 12.99 17.99 -11.68
N ALA A 121 13.52 16.83 -12.05
CA ALA A 121 12.79 15.80 -12.80
C ALA A 121 11.60 15.21 -12.01
N GLN A 122 11.72 15.18 -10.67
CA GLN A 122 10.71 14.68 -9.76
C GLN A 122 9.61 15.72 -9.55
N ILE A 123 9.99 16.98 -9.32
CA ILE A 123 9.08 18.12 -9.20
C ILE A 123 8.26 18.29 -10.49
N ALA A 124 8.90 18.18 -11.66
CA ALA A 124 8.22 18.24 -12.96
C ALA A 124 7.15 17.15 -13.13
N ARG A 125 7.38 15.95 -12.58
CA ARG A 125 6.41 14.84 -12.63
C ARG A 125 5.24 15.05 -11.67
N LEU A 126 5.48 15.62 -10.49
CA LEU A 126 4.46 15.86 -9.47
C LEU A 126 3.48 16.97 -9.86
N ILE A 127 3.99 18.12 -10.31
CA ILE A 127 3.17 19.32 -10.59
C ILE A 127 2.84 19.44 -12.09
N GLY A 128 3.52 18.70 -12.97
CA GLY A 128 3.28 18.80 -14.42
C GLY A 128 3.72 20.14 -15.00
N THR A 129 4.91 20.60 -14.62
CA THR A 129 5.58 21.81 -15.15
C THR A 129 6.87 21.45 -15.87
N THR A 130 7.48 22.43 -16.54
CA THR A 130 8.76 22.25 -17.23
C THR A 130 9.93 22.56 -16.30
N LYS A 131 11.08 21.93 -16.57
CA LYS A 131 12.32 22.16 -15.80
C LYS A 131 12.77 23.63 -15.85
N ALA A 132 12.62 24.28 -17.00
CA ALA A 132 12.94 25.70 -17.16
C ALA A 132 12.14 26.60 -16.20
N THR A 133 10.85 26.31 -15.99
CA THR A 133 10.04 27.07 -15.03
C THR A 133 10.47 26.85 -13.58
N ILE A 134 10.90 25.62 -13.24
CA ILE A 134 11.42 25.32 -11.89
C ILE A 134 12.71 26.10 -11.62
N GLU A 135 13.61 26.13 -12.59
CA GLU A 135 14.88 26.87 -12.52
C GLU A 135 14.63 28.39 -12.41
N GLN A 136 13.70 28.93 -13.19
CA GLN A 136 13.29 30.34 -13.08
C GLN A 136 12.73 30.70 -11.70
N ILE A 137 11.98 29.80 -11.07
CA ILE A 137 11.45 30.02 -9.71
C ILE A 137 12.58 29.95 -8.68
N ARG A 138 13.52 29.01 -8.82
CA ARG A 138 14.72 28.90 -7.95
C ARG A 138 15.58 30.17 -8.02
N HIS A 139 15.78 30.71 -9.21
CA HIS A 139 16.54 31.96 -9.42
C HIS A 139 15.69 33.23 -9.29
N ARG A 140 14.40 33.12 -8.94
CA ARG A 140 13.44 34.24 -8.85
C ARG A 140 13.34 35.10 -10.12
N THR A 141 13.65 34.53 -11.29
CA THR A 141 13.55 35.17 -12.61
C THR A 141 12.19 34.95 -13.29
N HIS A 142 11.27 34.23 -12.64
CA HIS A 142 9.90 34.10 -13.11
C HIS A 142 9.19 35.47 -13.12
N TRP A 143 8.38 35.76 -14.15
CA TRP A 143 7.71 37.05 -14.34
C TRP A 143 6.86 37.50 -13.13
N ASN A 144 6.30 36.54 -12.39
CA ASN A 144 5.50 36.79 -11.18
C ASN A 144 6.27 36.51 -9.88
N SER A 145 7.61 36.60 -9.85
CA SER A 145 8.42 36.23 -8.69
C SER A 145 8.13 37.06 -7.43
N ALA A 146 7.72 38.32 -7.60
CA ALA A 146 7.43 39.25 -6.51
C ALA A 146 6.18 38.87 -5.69
N ASN A 147 5.19 38.19 -6.29
CA ASN A 147 3.94 37.84 -5.63
C ASN A 147 3.83 36.35 -5.26
N LEU A 148 4.91 35.58 -5.39
CA LEU A 148 4.87 34.15 -5.07
C LEU A 148 4.81 33.95 -3.56
N VAL A 149 3.87 33.12 -3.12
CA VAL A 149 3.75 32.69 -1.72
C VAL A 149 4.01 31.18 -1.68
N PRO A 150 4.93 30.68 -0.84
CA PRO A 150 5.15 29.25 -0.72
C PRO A 150 3.91 28.61 -0.09
N LEU A 151 3.19 27.81 -0.87
CA LEU A 151 2.01 27.09 -0.40
C LEU A 151 2.12 25.60 -0.74
N ASP A 152 1.64 24.74 0.15
CA ASP A 152 1.76 23.29 -0.01
C ASP A 152 1.02 22.79 -1.26
N PRO A 153 1.70 22.08 -2.18
CA PRO A 153 1.08 21.54 -3.39
C PRO A 153 0.04 20.45 -3.12
N VAL A 154 0.06 19.76 -1.97
CA VAL A 154 -0.99 18.80 -1.58
C VAL A 154 -2.25 19.53 -1.18
N GLY A 155 -2.14 20.56 -0.34
CA GLY A 155 -3.27 21.43 0.02
C GLY A 155 -3.92 22.13 -1.19
N LEU A 156 -3.12 22.51 -2.20
CA LEU A 156 -3.61 23.05 -3.47
C LEU A 156 -4.25 21.99 -4.40
N GLY A 157 -4.10 20.71 -4.07
CA GLY A 157 -4.54 19.57 -4.88
C GLY A 157 -3.78 19.43 -6.19
N LEU A 158 -2.53 19.90 -6.26
CA LEU A 158 -1.64 19.73 -7.41
C LEU A 158 -1.02 18.33 -7.40
N CYS A 159 -0.63 17.83 -6.22
CA CYS A 159 -0.18 16.46 -6.00
C CYS A 159 -1.04 15.76 -4.93
N LEU A 160 -0.96 14.43 -4.88
CA LEU A 160 -1.51 13.66 -3.77
C LEU A 160 -0.41 13.44 -2.75
N GLN A 161 -0.77 13.33 -1.46
CA GLN A 161 0.17 13.01 -0.39
C GLN A 161 0.99 11.76 -0.71
N ILE A 162 0.31 10.70 -1.18
CA ILE A 162 0.94 9.42 -1.52
C ILE A 162 2.01 9.58 -2.60
N ASP A 163 1.78 10.43 -3.61
CA ASP A 163 2.74 10.63 -4.70
C ASP A 163 3.96 11.44 -4.22
N LEU A 164 3.74 12.41 -3.32
CA LEU A 164 4.80 13.20 -2.70
C LEU A 164 5.69 12.31 -1.82
N ASP A 165 5.09 11.47 -0.98
CA ASP A 165 5.81 10.54 -0.10
C ASP A 165 6.63 9.52 -0.91
N ILE A 166 6.08 8.97 -2.00
CA ILE A 166 6.80 8.04 -2.89
C ILE A 166 8.03 8.71 -3.49
N GLU A 167 7.91 9.97 -3.91
CA GLU A 167 8.99 10.66 -4.59
C GLU A 167 10.07 11.15 -3.60
N LEU A 168 9.68 11.52 -2.38
CA LEU A 168 10.60 11.77 -1.26
C LEU A 168 11.39 10.51 -0.88
N GLN A 169 10.73 9.35 -0.74
CA GLN A 169 11.43 8.09 -0.48
C GLN A 169 12.42 7.74 -1.59
N ARG A 170 12.10 8.06 -2.86
CA ARG A 170 13.04 7.90 -3.98
C ARG A 170 14.18 8.90 -3.92
N ALA A 171 13.93 10.14 -3.53
CA ALA A 171 14.94 11.17 -3.38
C ALA A 171 15.93 10.81 -2.26
N ALA A 172 15.42 10.43 -1.09
CA ALA A 172 16.21 9.99 0.06
C ALA A 172 17.12 8.79 -0.27
N LYS A 173 16.63 7.80 -1.03
CA LYS A 173 17.46 6.67 -1.52
C LYS A 173 18.58 7.09 -2.47
N ASN A 174 18.40 8.19 -3.19
CA ASN A 174 19.37 8.68 -4.16
C ASN A 174 20.36 9.68 -3.55
N HIS A 175 20.10 10.19 -2.35
CA HIS A 175 21.07 10.97 -1.60
C HIS A 175 22.02 9.99 -0.90
N PRO A 176 23.34 10.03 -1.16
CA PRO A 176 24.26 9.25 -0.35
C PRO A 176 24.09 9.70 1.10
N VAL A 177 23.91 8.76 2.03
CA VAL A 177 23.85 9.09 3.46
C VAL A 177 25.16 9.80 3.79
N SER A 178 25.08 11.10 4.09
CA SER A 178 26.23 11.83 4.59
C SER A 178 26.63 11.14 5.88
N ASN A 179 27.77 10.44 5.89
CA ASN A 179 28.38 9.88 7.11
C ASN A 179 28.95 10.98 8.01
N GLU A 180 28.42 12.20 7.94
CA GLU A 180 28.66 13.24 8.92
C GLU A 180 27.57 13.13 9.98
N GLY A 181 27.61 11.99 10.68
CA GLY A 181 26.83 11.81 11.89
C GLY A 181 27.28 12.86 12.90
N ASP A 182 26.28 13.49 13.53
CA ASP A 182 26.45 14.03 14.87
C ASP A 182 27.22 12.98 15.68
N ARG A 183 28.46 13.33 16.03
CA ARG A 183 29.47 12.47 16.65
C ARG A 183 29.07 11.94 18.05
N SER A 184 27.81 12.17 18.45
CA SER A 184 27.25 11.85 19.75
C SER A 184 26.38 10.60 19.76
N LEU A 185 25.83 10.13 18.63
CA LEU A 185 24.89 9.01 18.63
C LEU A 185 25.33 7.88 17.70
N LEU A 186 25.41 6.68 18.26
CA LEU A 186 25.61 5.46 17.50
C LEU A 186 24.33 5.13 16.71
N PRO A 187 24.44 4.59 15.49
CA PRO A 187 23.28 4.21 14.70
C PRO A 187 22.43 3.14 15.41
N ALA A 188 21.11 3.21 15.26
CA ALA A 188 20.15 2.34 15.93
C ALA A 188 20.42 0.83 15.75
N SER A 189 21.01 0.45 14.61
CA SER A 189 21.43 -0.93 14.32
C SER A 189 22.52 -1.46 15.26
N VAL A 190 23.35 -0.59 15.83
CA VAL A 190 24.38 -0.95 16.80
C VAL A 190 23.78 -1.11 18.20
N THR A 191 22.65 -0.46 18.49
CA THR A 191 21.96 -0.54 19.79
C THR A 191 20.99 -1.72 19.89
N GLU A 192 20.39 -2.17 18.79
CA GLU A 192 19.46 -3.32 18.80
C GLU A 192 20.14 -4.67 19.05
N ASN A 193 21.41 -4.84 18.66
CA ASN A 193 22.15 -6.10 18.80
C ASN A 193 23.09 -6.13 20.02
N ILE A 194 22.80 -5.37 21.08
CA ILE A 194 23.48 -5.55 22.37
C ILE A 194 22.86 -6.80 23.02
N ALA A 195 23.29 -7.97 22.58
CA ALA A 195 23.14 -9.19 23.37
C ALA A 195 23.96 -8.96 24.66
N PHE A 196 23.27 -8.72 25.77
CA PHE A 196 23.88 -8.66 27.09
C PHE A 196 24.60 -10.00 27.36
N HIS A 197 25.91 -10.05 27.09
CA HIS A 197 26.79 -11.11 27.56
C HIS A 197 26.97 -10.96 29.08
N GLU A 198 25.92 -11.25 29.86
CA GLU A 198 26.00 -11.26 31.33
C GLU A 198 27.01 -12.30 31.86
N ASP A 199 27.32 -13.32 31.07
CA ASP A 199 28.19 -14.43 31.49
C ASP A 199 29.68 -14.08 31.50
N GLN A 200 30.13 -13.13 30.67
CA GLN A 200 31.55 -12.72 30.68
C GLN A 200 31.88 -11.81 31.86
N HIS A 201 30.98 -10.88 32.20
CA HIS A 201 31.19 -9.97 33.32
C HIS A 201 31.21 -10.68 34.69
N LYS A 202 30.43 -11.76 34.88
CA LYS A 202 30.45 -12.54 36.13
C LYS A 202 31.74 -13.37 36.28
N GLN A 203 32.30 -13.89 35.20
CA GLN A 203 33.55 -14.67 35.24
C GLN A 203 34.77 -13.80 35.53
N ASP A 204 34.83 -12.58 34.98
CA ASP A 204 35.96 -11.67 35.18
C ASP A 204 35.97 -11.04 36.58
N LEU A 205 34.79 -10.80 37.16
CA LEU A 205 34.69 -10.33 38.54
C LEU A 205 35.14 -11.41 39.53
N ASN A 206 34.70 -12.65 39.39
CA ASN A 206 35.08 -13.73 40.31
C ASN A 206 36.57 -14.10 40.24
N LYS A 207 37.23 -13.94 39.08
CA LYS A 207 38.69 -14.15 38.95
C LYS A 207 39.53 -13.10 39.71
N ASN A 208 39.01 -11.89 39.87
CA ASN A 208 39.71 -10.78 40.49
C ASN A 208 39.50 -10.66 42.00
N PHE A 209 38.53 -11.37 42.59
CA PHE A 209 38.27 -11.40 44.04
C PHE A 209 38.84 -12.65 44.74
N ASP A 210 39.76 -13.38 44.11
CA ASP A 210 40.42 -14.54 44.70
C ASP A 210 41.45 -14.08 45.74
N ALA A 211 41.08 -14.19 47.04
CA ALA A 211 41.82 -13.61 48.16
C ALA A 211 43.28 -14.05 48.20
N ASP A 212 43.56 -15.33 47.87
CA ASP A 212 44.91 -15.89 47.90
C ASP A 212 45.86 -15.22 46.91
N LYS A 213 45.37 -14.80 45.73
CA LYS A 213 46.19 -14.07 44.75
C LYS A 213 46.47 -12.64 45.17
N VAL A 214 45.51 -12.00 45.84
CA VAL A 214 45.67 -10.63 46.36
C VAL A 214 46.70 -10.62 47.50
N PHE A 215 46.62 -11.56 48.44
CA PHE A 215 47.60 -11.68 49.52
C PHE A 215 48.99 -12.10 49.02
N ALA A 216 49.08 -12.99 48.03
CA ALA A 216 50.36 -13.35 47.41
C ALA A 216 51.04 -12.12 46.75
N LYS A 217 50.27 -11.26 46.08
CA LYS A 217 50.78 -10.05 45.42
C LYS A 217 51.19 -8.97 46.43
N LEU A 218 50.50 -8.88 47.56
CA LEU A 218 50.83 -7.95 48.65
C LEU A 218 52.11 -8.39 49.39
N ASN A 219 52.25 -9.69 49.69
CA ASN A 219 53.47 -10.25 50.26
C ASN A 219 54.68 -10.11 49.31
N ALA A 220 54.48 -10.27 48.00
CA ALA A 220 55.54 -10.03 47.01
C ALA A 220 55.99 -8.55 46.99
N LEU A 221 55.06 -7.61 47.19
CA LEU A 221 55.34 -6.17 47.22
C LEU A 221 56.04 -5.73 48.53
N GLN A 222 55.74 -6.38 49.66
CA GLN A 222 56.50 -6.16 50.91
C GLN A 222 57.93 -6.69 50.77
N LYS A 223 58.12 -7.87 50.18
CA LYS A 223 59.44 -8.46 49.97
C LYS A 223 60.32 -7.62 49.02
N SER A 224 59.75 -6.92 48.05
CA SER A 224 60.50 -5.97 47.21
C SER A 224 60.89 -4.68 47.93
N ARG A 225 60.20 -4.29 49.01
CA ARG A 225 60.52 -3.09 49.79
C ARG A 225 61.60 -3.33 50.84
N GLU A 226 61.73 -4.56 51.35
CA GLU A 226 62.79 -4.94 52.29
C GLU A 226 64.14 -5.24 51.63
N GLY A 227 64.22 -5.28 50.29
CA GLY A 227 65.46 -5.52 49.54
C GLY A 227 66.20 -4.25 49.08
N ASP A 228 65.67 -3.06 49.37
CA ASP A 228 66.21 -1.75 48.95
C ASP A 228 66.58 -0.85 50.15
N ALA A 229 66.87 -1.45 51.32
CA ALA A 229 67.40 -0.79 52.51
C ALA A 229 68.69 -1.46 53.00
#